data_AF-A0A8H3FNX7-F1
#
_entry.id   AF-A0A8H3FNX7-F1
#
_cell.length_a   1.000
_cell.length_b   1.000
_cell.length_c   1.000
_cell.angle_alpha   90.00
_cell.angle_beta   90.00
_cell.angle_gamma   90.00
#
_symmetry.space_group_name_H-M   'P 1'
#
loop_
_entity.id
_entity.type
_entity.pdbx_description
1 polymer ?
#
loop_
_entity_poly.entity_id
_entity_poly.type
_entity_poly.pdbx_seq_one_letter_code
_entity_poly.pdbx_strand_id
1 'polypeptide(L)'
;METDRIYPIWTTTNHSYWGTRGAILLGDAAHTLQATSRQGAAQALEDGVTFTLLLSHYISQADTARGELAIEKGIELTAKALYEIRNPRATAIRDRARNIYMTNKRIKTLSLSICDLIVGSVFQEIGGWKAEEEVLRYLSKEGDEVVYSR
;
A
#
# COMPACT_ATOMS: atom_id res chain seq x y z
N MET A 1 -4.10 7.98 -39.85
CA MET A 1 -4.38 8.35 -38.45
C MET A 1 -3.02 8.40 -37.77
N GLU A 2 -2.46 9.60 -37.68
CA GLU A 2 -1.11 9.86 -37.15
C GLU A 2 -1.20 9.88 -35.62
N THR A 3 -0.44 9.03 -34.94
CA THR A 3 -0.39 9.03 -33.48
C THR A 3 0.52 10.17 -33.02
N ASP A 4 -0.07 11.32 -32.73
CA ASP A 4 0.64 12.55 -32.38
C ASP A 4 1.29 12.49 -30.98
N ARG A 5 0.99 11.48 -30.15
CA ARG A 5 1.51 11.36 -28.77
C ARG A 5 1.75 9.92 -28.34
N ILE A 6 2.96 9.64 -27.87
CA ILE A 6 3.37 8.38 -27.24
C ILE A 6 3.55 8.64 -25.74
N TYR A 7 2.82 7.91 -24.90
CA TYR A 7 2.92 8.00 -23.44
C TYR A 7 3.61 6.75 -22.87
N PRO A 8 4.92 6.81 -22.56
CA PRO A 8 5.61 5.68 -21.95
C PRO A 8 5.06 5.39 -20.55
N ILE A 9 4.90 4.10 -20.23
CA ILE A 9 4.46 3.64 -18.91
C ILE A 9 5.69 3.42 -18.05
N TRP A 10 5.80 4.18 -16.97
CA TRP A 10 6.86 4.04 -15.97
C TRP A 10 6.29 3.46 -14.69
N THR A 11 7.08 2.60 -14.03
CA THR A 11 6.74 2.00 -12.74
C THR A 11 7.94 2.10 -11.82
N THR A 12 7.67 2.21 -10.52
CA THR A 12 8.71 2.34 -9.51
C THR A 12 9.21 0.97 -9.04
N THR A 13 10.52 0.85 -8.80
CA THR A 13 11.14 -0.36 -8.24
C THR A 13 10.66 -0.60 -6.81
N ASN A 14 10.68 -1.86 -6.36
CA ASN A 14 10.26 -2.16 -5.00
C ASN A 14 11.27 -1.58 -3.99
N HIS A 15 10.82 -0.69 -3.11
CA HIS A 15 11.65 -0.15 -2.04
C HIS A 15 11.58 -1.05 -0.80
N SER A 16 12.69 -1.20 -0.09
CA SER A 16 12.77 -1.95 1.18
C SER A 16 12.24 -1.16 2.39
N TYR A 17 11.99 0.14 2.22
CA TYR A 17 11.44 1.03 3.25
C TYR A 17 10.69 2.18 2.59
N TRP A 18 9.66 2.72 3.26
CA TRP A 18 8.90 3.88 2.78
C TRP A 18 9.10 5.16 3.59
N GLY A 19 9.90 5.13 4.65
CA GLY A 19 10.22 6.35 5.38
C GLY A 19 11.54 6.28 6.10
N THR A 20 12.17 7.45 6.27
CA THR A 20 13.41 7.64 7.00
C THR A 20 13.53 9.09 7.44
N ARG A 21 14.06 9.34 8.65
CA ARG A 21 14.38 10.68 9.16
C ARG A 21 13.21 11.67 9.04
N GLY A 22 12.00 11.23 9.40
CA GLY A 22 10.79 12.05 9.37
C GLY A 22 10.15 12.25 8.00
N ALA A 23 10.72 11.73 6.91
CA ALA A 23 10.10 11.71 5.59
C ALA A 23 9.43 10.36 5.33
N ILE A 24 8.19 10.37 4.84
CA ILE A 24 7.39 9.16 4.57
C ILE A 24 6.76 9.26 3.19
N LEU A 25 6.89 8.19 2.41
CA LEU A 25 6.36 8.03 1.05
C LEU A 25 4.96 7.40 1.11
N LEU A 26 4.05 7.93 0.31
CA LEU A 26 2.68 7.42 0.14
C LEU A 26 2.32 7.37 -1.35
N GLY A 27 1.37 6.51 -1.71
CA GLY A 27 0.84 6.42 -3.06
C GLY A 27 1.91 6.13 -4.10
N ASP A 28 1.86 6.84 -5.24
CA ASP A 28 2.79 6.59 -6.34
C ASP A 28 4.26 6.76 -5.95
N ALA A 29 4.58 7.65 -5.00
CA ALA A 29 5.95 7.81 -4.52
C ALA A 29 6.49 6.55 -3.81
N ALA A 30 5.61 5.80 -3.14
CA ALA A 30 5.94 4.56 -2.46
C ALA A 30 5.88 3.34 -3.40
N HIS A 31 4.86 3.28 -4.26
CA HIS A 31 4.53 2.06 -5.00
C HIS A 31 3.85 2.27 -6.36
N THR A 32 4.32 3.21 -7.19
CA THR A 32 3.75 3.49 -8.54
C THR A 32 3.28 2.21 -9.26
N LEU A 33 1.96 2.11 -9.48
CA LEU A 33 1.32 0.95 -10.08
C LEU A 33 1.14 1.13 -11.59
N GLN A 34 1.13 0.02 -12.33
CA GLN A 34 0.74 0.06 -13.74
C GLN A 34 -0.72 0.52 -13.87
N ALA A 35 -1.00 1.34 -14.89
CA ALA A 35 -2.36 1.82 -15.19
C ALA A 35 -3.38 0.69 -15.42
N THR A 36 -2.90 -0.50 -15.82
CA THR A 36 -3.72 -1.71 -15.96
C THR A 36 -4.34 -2.17 -14.65
N SER A 37 -3.76 -1.82 -13.50
CA SER A 37 -4.36 -2.09 -12.18
C SER A 37 -5.60 -1.24 -11.93
N ARG A 38 -5.65 -0.02 -12.50
CA ARG A 38 -6.65 1.02 -12.24
C ARG A 38 -6.82 1.36 -10.75
N GLN A 39 -5.81 1.09 -9.92
CA GLN A 39 -5.91 1.16 -8.46
C GLN A 39 -4.97 2.15 -7.80
N GLY A 40 -4.10 2.87 -8.53
CA GLY A 40 -3.12 3.80 -7.94
C GLY A 40 -3.74 4.81 -6.95
N ALA A 41 -4.83 5.48 -7.35
CA ALA A 41 -5.51 6.44 -6.48
C ALA A 41 -6.17 5.79 -5.25
N ALA A 42 -6.79 4.62 -5.40
CA ALA A 42 -7.38 3.89 -4.27
C ALA A 42 -6.31 3.45 -3.27
N GLN A 43 -5.17 2.97 -3.77
CA GLN A 43 -4.05 2.58 -2.90
C GLN A 43 -3.44 3.78 -2.16
N ALA A 44 -3.33 4.95 -2.81
CA ALA A 44 -2.88 6.17 -2.14
C ALA A 44 -3.83 6.60 -1.00
N LEU A 45 -5.15 6.44 -1.19
CA LEU A 45 -6.14 6.70 -0.13
C LEU A 45 -6.01 5.71 1.02
N GLU A 46 -5.88 4.42 0.71
CA GLU A 46 -5.65 3.37 1.72
C GLU A 46 -4.38 3.66 2.54
N ASP A 47 -3.28 4.09 1.89
CA ASP A 47 -2.05 4.47 2.60
C ASP A 47 -2.28 5.67 3.52
N GLY A 48 -2.99 6.70 3.05
CA GLY A 48 -3.26 7.91 3.83
C GLY A 48 -4.07 7.62 5.10
N VAL A 49 -5.07 6.74 5.00
CA VAL A 49 -5.86 6.29 6.16
C VAL A 49 -4.99 5.51 7.14
N THR A 50 -4.25 4.50 6.67
CA THR A 50 -3.36 3.70 7.52
C THR A 50 -2.29 4.55 8.19
N PHE A 51 -1.66 5.46 7.44
CA PHE A 51 -0.67 6.39 7.95
C PHE A 51 -1.24 7.25 9.07
N THR A 52 -2.42 7.86 8.87
CA THR A 52 -3.04 8.74 9.86
C THR A 52 -3.39 8.00 11.14
N LEU A 53 -3.91 6.77 11.04
CA LEU A 53 -4.24 5.93 12.20
C LEU A 53 -2.98 5.57 13.01
N LEU A 54 -1.93 5.10 12.34
CA LEU A 54 -0.65 4.75 12.97
C LEU A 54 0.04 5.96 13.59
N LEU A 55 0.09 7.08 12.87
CA LEU A 55 0.72 8.30 13.36
C LEU A 55 0.01 8.82 14.62
N SER A 56 -1.33 8.88 14.58
CA SER A 56 -2.13 9.30 15.73
C SER A 56 -1.87 8.41 16.94
N HIS A 57 -1.78 7.09 16.73
CA HIS A 57 -1.49 6.14 17.78
C HIS A 57 -0.11 6.38 18.41
N TYR A 58 0.98 6.37 17.62
CA TYR A 58 2.32 6.49 18.16
C TYR A 58 2.64 7.89 18.72
N ILE A 59 2.08 8.97 18.15
CA ILE A 59 2.20 10.31 18.73
C ILE A 59 1.48 10.37 20.09
N SER A 60 0.27 9.82 20.22
CA SER A 60 -0.45 9.83 21.49
C SER A 60 0.30 9.07 22.61
N GLN A 61 1.01 8.00 22.26
CA GLN A 61 1.90 7.29 23.18
C GLN A 61 3.12 8.14 23.55
N ALA A 62 3.74 8.79 22.57
CA ALA A 62 4.90 9.65 22.76
C ALA A 62 4.59 10.86 23.66
N ASP A 63 3.43 11.48 23.48
CA ASP A 63 2.95 12.60 24.31
C ASP A 63 2.75 12.17 25.76
N THR A 64 2.21 10.96 25.97
CA THR A 64 2.05 10.37 27.31
C THR A 64 3.42 10.14 27.98
N ALA A 65 4.45 9.78 27.20
CA ALA A 65 5.82 9.55 27.66
C ALA A 65 6.65 10.84 27.88
N ARG A 66 6.11 12.04 27.53
CA ARG A 66 6.70 13.37 27.71
C ARG A 66 8.16 13.54 27.20
N GLY A 67 8.39 13.46 25.90
CA GLY A 67 9.66 13.90 25.32
C GLY A 67 9.68 14.03 23.78
N GLU A 68 10.41 15.02 23.26
CA GLU A 68 10.60 15.22 21.80
C GLU A 68 11.25 14.01 21.12
N LEU A 69 12.21 13.38 21.80
CA LEU A 69 12.86 12.14 21.36
C LEU A 69 11.86 10.96 21.27
N ALA A 70 10.73 11.02 21.98
CA ALA A 70 9.66 10.04 21.88
C ALA A 70 8.80 10.28 20.62
N ILE A 71 8.62 11.54 20.19
CA ILE A 71 7.85 11.88 18.99
C ILE A 71 8.62 11.44 17.74
N GLU A 72 9.93 11.72 17.65
CA GLU A 72 10.76 11.26 16.52
C GLU A 72 10.70 9.73 16.39
N LYS A 73 10.87 9.03 17.51
CA LYS A 73 10.71 7.57 17.56
C LYS A 73 9.31 7.11 17.14
N GLY A 74 8.28 7.85 17.53
CA GLY A 74 6.89 7.58 17.10
C GLY A 74 6.73 7.68 15.59
N ILE A 75 7.33 8.68 14.94
CA ILE A 75 7.32 8.84 13.48
C ILE A 75 8.07 7.68 12.79
N GLU A 76 9.21 7.26 13.34
CA GLU A 76 9.95 6.11 12.81
C GLU A 76 9.14 4.80 12.91
N LEU A 77 8.48 4.58 14.05
CA LEU A 77 7.58 3.44 14.24
C LEU A 77 6.39 3.49 13.26
N THR A 78 5.79 4.67 13.06
CA THR A 78 4.75 4.86 12.04
C THR A 78 5.25 4.46 10.66
N ALA A 79 6.43 4.91 10.24
CA ALA A 79 6.98 4.60 8.92
C ALA A 79 7.22 3.10 8.73
N LYS A 80 7.74 2.43 9.77
CA LYS A 80 7.95 0.98 9.78
C LYS A 80 6.61 0.22 9.70
N ALA A 81 5.67 0.53 10.57
CA ALA A 81 4.37 -0.13 10.62
C ALA A 81 3.59 0.07 9.31
N LEU A 82 3.63 1.28 8.75
CA LEU A 82 3.02 1.58 7.46
C LEU A 82 3.59 0.68 6.36
N TYR A 83 4.91 0.57 6.28
CA TYR A 83 5.57 -0.30 5.30
C TYR A 83 5.14 -1.76 5.47
N GLU A 84 5.19 -2.28 6.70
CA GLU A 84 4.88 -3.69 6.97
C GLU A 84 3.42 -4.06 6.66
N ILE A 85 2.48 -3.15 6.90
CA ILE A 85 1.05 -3.35 6.59
C ILE A 85 0.79 -3.21 5.09
N ARG A 86 1.31 -2.15 4.45
CA ARG A 86 0.88 -1.74 3.12
C ARG A 86 1.71 -2.31 1.99
N ASN A 87 3.01 -2.53 2.18
CA ASN A 87 3.89 -3.05 1.13
C ASN A 87 3.47 -4.43 0.59
N PRO A 88 3.05 -5.42 1.43
CA PRO A 88 2.56 -6.70 0.93
C PRO A 88 1.34 -6.55 0.02
N ARG A 89 0.39 -5.67 0.40
CA ARG A 89 -0.82 -5.41 -0.39
C ARG A 89 -0.51 -4.70 -1.70
N ALA A 90 0.27 -3.62 -1.66
CA ALA A 90 0.68 -2.89 -2.87
C ALA A 90 1.46 -3.80 -3.83
N THR A 91 2.32 -4.67 -3.31
CA THR A 91 3.06 -5.67 -4.10
C THR A 91 2.11 -6.68 -4.75
N ALA A 92 1.14 -7.22 -4.03
CA ALA A 92 0.16 -8.17 -4.59
C ALA A 92 -0.64 -7.54 -5.75
N ILE A 93 -1.06 -6.27 -5.59
CA ILE A 93 -1.79 -5.54 -6.64
C ILE A 93 -0.90 -5.31 -7.87
N ARG A 94 0.36 -4.91 -7.65
CA ARG A 94 1.36 -4.74 -8.72
C ARG A 94 1.57 -6.04 -9.51
N ASP A 95 1.75 -7.15 -8.80
CA ASP A 95 2.04 -8.44 -9.42
C ASP A 95 0.83 -8.97 -10.20
N ARG A 96 -0.39 -8.78 -9.67
CA ARG A 96 -1.62 -9.10 -10.41
C ARG A 96 -1.75 -8.23 -11.67
N ALA A 97 -1.54 -6.92 -11.57
CA ALA A 97 -1.64 -6.01 -12.71
C ALA A 97 -0.64 -6.37 -13.82
N ARG A 98 0.58 -6.76 -13.43
CA ARG A 98 1.60 -7.30 -14.35
C ARG A 98 1.13 -8.59 -15.01
N ASN A 99 0.56 -9.52 -14.26
CA ASN A 99 0.07 -10.79 -14.79
C ASN A 99 -1.08 -10.60 -15.79
N ILE A 100 -2.01 -9.68 -15.51
CA ILE A 100 -3.08 -9.31 -16.45
C ILE A 100 -2.49 -8.73 -17.74
N TYR A 101 -1.54 -7.79 -17.62
CA TYR A 101 -0.89 -7.19 -18.79
C TYR A 101 -0.17 -8.24 -19.65
N MET A 102 0.58 -9.16 -19.04
CA MET A 102 1.29 -10.22 -19.75
C MET A 102 0.34 -11.25 -20.38
N THR A 103 -0.79 -11.54 -19.73
CA THR A 103 -1.81 -12.46 -20.23
C THR A 103 -2.57 -11.86 -21.41
N ASN A 104 -2.93 -10.58 -21.35
CA ASN A 104 -3.59 -9.86 -22.44
C ASN A 104 -2.71 -9.77 -23.70
N LYS A 105 -1.37 -9.78 -23.56
CA LYS A 105 -0.47 -9.89 -24.73
C LYS A 105 -0.52 -11.25 -25.41
N ARG A 106 -0.85 -12.32 -24.67
CA ARG A 106 -0.88 -13.70 -25.14
C ARG A 106 -2.23 -14.09 -25.75
N ILE A 107 -3.31 -13.50 -25.28
CA ILE A 107 -4.67 -13.85 -25.67
C ILE A 107 -5.24 -12.76 -26.58
N LYS A 108 -5.08 -12.92 -27.90
CA LYS A 108 -5.74 -12.05 -28.90
C LYS A 108 -7.17 -12.49 -29.24
N THR A 109 -7.63 -13.63 -28.69
CA THR A 109 -8.82 -14.33 -29.20
C THR A 109 -9.60 -15.08 -28.11
N LEU A 110 -9.94 -14.45 -26.97
CA LEU A 110 -10.97 -15.03 -26.09
C LEU A 110 -12.05 -14.02 -25.68
N SER A 111 -13.27 -14.53 -25.76
CA SER A 111 -14.59 -14.04 -25.37
C SER A 111 -14.64 -13.01 -24.24
N LEU A 112 -15.56 -12.03 -24.40
CA LEU A 112 -15.99 -11.04 -23.39
C LEU A 112 -16.22 -11.65 -21.99
N SER A 113 -16.61 -12.91 -21.88
CA SER A 113 -16.99 -13.54 -20.61
C SER A 113 -15.82 -13.69 -19.61
N ILE A 114 -14.57 -13.75 -20.07
CA ILE A 114 -13.40 -13.83 -19.17
C ILE A 114 -13.02 -12.44 -18.65
N CYS A 115 -13.26 -11.38 -19.43
CA CYS A 115 -13.04 -10.01 -18.99
C CYS A 115 -13.90 -9.65 -17.78
N ASP A 116 -15.15 -10.10 -17.72
CA ASP A 116 -16.05 -9.83 -16.58
C ASP A 116 -15.58 -10.51 -15.28
N LEU A 117 -15.03 -11.73 -15.37
CA LEU A 117 -14.49 -12.44 -14.21
C LEU A 117 -13.21 -11.75 -13.66
N ILE A 118 -12.35 -11.28 -14.56
CA ILE A 118 -11.12 -10.56 -14.19
C ILE A 118 -11.46 -9.16 -13.64
N VAL A 119 -12.38 -8.43 -14.24
CA VAL A 119 -12.78 -7.09 -13.78
C VAL A 119 -13.56 -7.17 -12.46
N GLY A 120 -14.45 -8.16 -12.29
CA GLY A 120 -15.22 -8.37 -11.06
C GLY A 120 -14.36 -8.74 -9.86
N SER A 121 -13.37 -9.63 -10.04
CA SER A 121 -12.42 -10.01 -8.98
C SER A 121 -11.50 -8.86 -8.55
N VAL A 122 -11.16 -7.96 -9.48
CA VAL A 122 -10.38 -6.74 -9.21
C VAL A 122 -11.16 -5.76 -8.33
N PHE A 123 -12.48 -5.62 -8.53
CA PHE A 123 -13.32 -4.72 -7.70
C PHE A 123 -13.67 -5.31 -6.32
N GLN A 124 -13.86 -6.63 -6.20
CA GLN A 124 -14.19 -7.26 -4.91
C GLN A 124 -13.07 -7.13 -3.85
N GLU A 125 -11.79 -7.16 -4.23
CA GLU A 125 -10.66 -7.00 -3.31
C GLU A 125 -10.39 -5.53 -2.90
N ILE A 126 -10.96 -4.56 -3.62
CA ILE A 126 -10.90 -3.13 -3.26
C ILE A 126 -11.88 -2.84 -2.12
N GLY A 127 -13.11 -3.38 -2.20
CA GLY A 127 -14.15 -3.12 -1.19
C GLY A 127 -13.99 -3.89 0.13
N GLY A 128 -13.15 -4.93 0.15
CA GLY A 128 -12.99 -5.81 1.32
C GLY A 128 -11.88 -5.43 2.28
N TRP A 129 -10.94 -4.56 1.87
CA TRP A 129 -9.79 -4.22 2.71
C TRP A 129 -10.12 -3.03 3.61
N LYS A 130 -10.01 -3.24 4.92
CA LYS A 130 -10.33 -2.23 5.93
C LYS A 130 -9.06 -1.84 6.67
N ALA A 131 -8.61 -0.61 6.44
CA ALA A 131 -7.40 -0.07 7.04
C ALA A 131 -7.40 -0.18 8.57
N GLU A 132 -8.53 0.13 9.21
CA GLU A 132 -8.68 0.09 10.67
C GLU A 132 -8.46 -1.31 11.24
N GLU A 133 -9.06 -2.33 10.64
CA GLU A 133 -8.95 -3.72 11.10
C GLU A 133 -7.50 -4.22 10.99
N GLU A 134 -6.80 -3.89 9.89
CA GLU A 134 -5.40 -4.27 9.71
C GLU A 134 -4.46 -3.53 10.66
N VAL A 135 -4.69 -2.24 10.91
CA VAL A 135 -3.92 -1.47 11.89
C VAL A 135 -4.12 -2.05 13.30
N LEU A 136 -5.36 -2.33 13.70
CA LEU A 136 -5.65 -2.93 15.00
C LEU A 136 -4.98 -4.31 15.15
N ARG A 137 -5.02 -5.13 14.10
CA ARG A 137 -4.36 -6.43 14.06
C ARG A 137 -2.84 -6.33 14.15
N TYR A 138 -2.25 -5.31 13.54
CA TYR A 138 -0.83 -5.06 13.62
C TYR A 138 -0.42 -4.66 15.05
N LEU A 139 -1.12 -3.67 15.62
CA LEU A 139 -0.84 -3.16 16.95
C LEU A 139 -1.07 -4.22 18.06
N SER A 140 -2.05 -5.10 17.89
CA SER A 140 -2.27 -6.20 18.85
C SER A 140 -1.09 -7.18 18.87
N LYS A 141 -0.53 -7.51 17.70
CA LYS A 141 0.65 -8.40 17.61
C LYS A 141 1.89 -7.74 18.20
N GLU A 142 2.10 -6.46 17.94
CA GLU A 142 3.22 -5.72 18.51
C GLU A 142 3.12 -5.65 20.05
N GLY A 143 1.90 -5.44 20.58
CA GLY A 143 1.64 -5.48 22.02
C GLY A 143 1.94 -6.84 22.66
N ASP A 144 1.59 -7.94 21.99
CA ASP A 144 1.88 -9.29 22.46
C ASP A 144 3.40 -9.58 22.45
N GLU A 145 4.15 -9.15 21.43
CA GLU A 145 5.61 -9.33 21.36
C GLU A 145 6.35 -8.61 22.50
N VAL A 146 5.84 -7.47 22.97
CA VAL A 146 6.39 -6.74 24.13
C VAL A 146 6.12 -7.45 25.46
N VAL A 147 5.05 -8.25 25.56
CA VAL A 147 4.70 -9.02 26.76
C VAL A 147 5.54 -10.29 26.89
N TYR A 148 5.88 -10.96 25.79
CA TYR A 148 6.69 -12.18 25.79
C TYR A 148 8.22 -11.96 25.84
N SER A 149 8.68 -10.71 25.76
CA SER A 149 10.11 -10.33 25.81
C SER A 149 10.56 -9.72 27.15
N ARG A 150 9.75 -9.86 28.21
CA ARG A 150 10.09 -9.46 29.58
C ARG A 150 10.40 -10.64 30.49
#